data_AF-A0A0R0CCP7-F1
#
_entry.id   AF-A0A0R0CCP7-F1
#
_cell.length_a   1.000
_cell.length_b   1.000
_cell.length_c   1.000
_cell.angle_alpha   90.00
_cell.angle_beta   90.00
_cell.angle_gamma   90.00
#
_symmetry.space_group_name_H-M   'P 1'
#
loop_
_entity.id
_entity.type
_entity.pdbx_description
1 polymer ?
#
loop_
_entity_poly.entity_id
_entity_poly.type
_entity_poly.pdbx_seq_one_letter_code
_entity_poly.pdbx_strand_id
1 'polypeptide(L)'
;ADVPDQPLRLPGDDRYRVEDDLVALSWRGFLDAPHEKAYWPLHLPMAQAVTRAMDLAGQELPPSLRPSFVVTGASKRAWAAWLLPLVDDRVSHLLPFVMDMHWEALAPHIQRSYGQRWPIALLPYSQHGITARLGSPGFHALMQGSDPYSYLGGPLRERLALPKYLVNASGDDFFTPDATQFYLHALSGETTLRMAPNSDHQGIRTVMESSLLPALRRWRSGLSLPQLQSGWRADGGAGSLRVRSSEVPVEMVLWTAHNPDDRDFRYACGVRYQAQPLEITAGRDWAVPLQPVQRGWSTSFVELRYRDGFVATTPAYVYPPDRFPAHPPPEKVGGCRLVPEQG
;
A
#
# COMPACT_ATOMS: atom_id res chain seq x y z
N ALA A 1 11.54 -14.35 -9.81
CA ALA A 1 11.19 -15.58 -9.07
C ALA A 1 9.95 -15.28 -8.24
N ASP A 2 9.00 -16.20 -8.20
CA ASP A 2 7.93 -16.10 -7.21
C ASP A 2 8.47 -16.60 -5.87
N VAL A 3 8.29 -15.82 -4.81
CA VAL A 3 8.76 -16.15 -3.46
C VAL A 3 7.58 -15.94 -2.51
N PRO A 4 7.10 -16.98 -1.81
CA PRO A 4 7.50 -18.38 -1.99
C PRO A 4 7.02 -18.92 -3.35
N ASP A 5 7.68 -19.97 -3.84
CA ASP A 5 7.11 -20.78 -4.91
C ASP A 5 5.86 -21.50 -4.39
N GLN A 6 4.77 -21.44 -5.14
CA GLN A 6 3.45 -21.86 -4.69
C GLN A 6 2.71 -22.59 -5.82
N PRO A 7 1.81 -23.55 -5.51
CA PRO A 7 1.26 -23.85 -4.19
C PRO A 7 2.21 -24.59 -3.23
N LEU A 8 2.05 -24.39 -1.91
CA LEU A 8 2.82 -25.12 -0.90
C LEU A 8 1.98 -25.53 0.32
N ARG A 9 2.45 -26.55 1.03
CA ARG A 9 1.78 -27.12 2.22
C ARG A 9 2.65 -26.86 3.44
N LEU A 10 2.10 -26.19 4.45
CA LEU A 10 2.82 -25.99 5.72
C LEU A 10 2.82 -27.27 6.55
N PRO A 11 3.80 -27.48 7.44
CA PRO A 11 3.82 -28.62 8.35
C PRO A 11 2.51 -28.73 9.15
N GLY A 12 1.85 -29.89 9.05
CA GLY A 12 0.57 -30.16 9.72
C GLY A 12 -0.68 -29.67 8.97
N ASP A 13 -0.54 -29.07 7.80
CA ASP A 13 -1.66 -28.80 6.89
C ASP A 13 -1.83 -29.98 5.92
N ASP A 14 -3.06 -30.35 5.61
CA ASP A 14 -3.38 -31.41 4.64
C ASP A 14 -3.58 -30.85 3.23
N ARG A 15 -3.70 -29.52 3.10
CA ARG A 15 -3.99 -28.84 1.85
C ARG A 15 -2.85 -27.97 1.36
N TYR A 16 -2.73 -27.90 0.04
CA TYR A 16 -1.92 -26.91 -0.64
C TYR A 16 -2.56 -25.52 -0.51
N ARG A 17 -1.75 -24.53 -0.18
CA ARG A 17 -2.13 -23.14 0.05
C ARG A 17 -1.44 -22.23 -0.96
N VAL A 18 -2.08 -21.11 -1.26
CA VAL A 18 -1.58 -20.07 -2.15
C VAL A 18 -1.91 -18.71 -1.55
N GLU A 19 -1.13 -17.69 -1.93
CA GLU A 19 -1.44 -16.29 -1.69
C GLU A 19 -1.87 -16.00 -0.24
N ASP A 20 -3.01 -15.33 -0.03
CA ASP A 20 -3.43 -14.82 1.27
C ASP A 20 -3.80 -15.92 2.25
N ASP A 21 -4.22 -17.09 1.74
CA ASP A 21 -4.50 -18.27 2.55
C ASP A 21 -3.21 -18.77 3.22
N LEU A 22 -2.09 -18.75 2.49
CA LEU A 22 -0.79 -19.11 3.05
C LEU A 22 -0.29 -18.08 4.07
N VAL A 23 -0.46 -16.78 3.81
CA VAL A 23 -0.09 -15.73 4.76
C VAL A 23 -0.92 -15.85 6.04
N ALA A 24 -2.24 -15.92 5.92
CA ALA A 24 -3.16 -16.03 7.04
C ALA A 24 -2.91 -17.29 7.87
N LEU A 25 -2.65 -18.43 7.22
CA LEU A 25 -2.29 -19.66 7.92
C LEU A 25 -0.97 -19.52 8.70
N SER A 26 0.04 -18.88 8.11
CA SER A 26 1.34 -18.66 8.78
C SER A 26 1.20 -17.77 10.02
N TRP A 27 0.36 -16.74 9.94
CA TRP A 27 0.03 -15.84 11.05
C TRP A 27 -0.75 -16.57 12.13
N ARG A 28 -1.73 -17.40 11.76
CA ARG A 28 -2.45 -18.25 12.72
C ARG A 28 -1.46 -19.12 13.49
N GLY A 29 -0.51 -19.75 12.79
CA GLY A 29 0.55 -20.52 13.41
C GLY A 29 1.31 -19.74 14.47
N PHE A 30 1.79 -18.53 14.15
CA PHE A 30 2.43 -17.66 15.13
C PHE A 30 1.50 -17.32 16.31
N LEU A 31 0.26 -16.92 16.05
CA LEU A 31 -0.68 -16.52 17.09
C LEU A 31 -1.06 -17.67 18.03
N ASP A 32 -1.05 -18.91 17.54
CA ASP A 32 -1.35 -20.10 18.34
C ASP A 32 -0.15 -20.54 19.19
N ALA A 33 1.08 -20.28 18.73
CA ALA A 33 2.32 -20.68 19.42
C ALA A 33 3.48 -19.70 19.14
N PRO A 34 3.47 -18.48 19.72
CA PRO A 34 4.36 -17.38 19.32
C PRO A 34 5.85 -17.64 19.58
N HIS A 35 6.18 -18.44 20.59
CA HIS A 35 7.56 -18.80 20.90
C HIS A 35 8.11 -19.87 19.94
N GLU A 36 7.35 -20.94 19.70
CA GLU A 36 7.76 -22.05 18.83
C GLU A 36 7.75 -21.65 17.35
N LYS A 37 6.83 -20.75 16.97
CA LYS A 37 6.57 -20.34 15.59
C LYS A 37 6.95 -18.89 15.34
N ALA A 38 7.93 -18.37 16.08
CA ALA A 38 8.36 -16.97 16.02
C ALA A 38 8.71 -16.48 14.60
N TYR A 39 9.28 -17.38 13.77
CA TYR A 39 9.70 -17.08 12.39
C TYR A 39 8.75 -17.65 11.33
N TRP A 40 7.58 -18.16 11.72
CA TRP A 40 6.59 -18.66 10.77
C TRP A 40 5.92 -17.60 9.90
N PRO A 41 5.67 -16.34 10.36
CA PRO A 41 4.99 -15.35 9.53
C PRO A 41 5.66 -15.22 8.17
N LEU A 42 4.92 -15.53 7.10
CA LEU A 42 5.47 -15.89 5.78
C LEU A 42 6.42 -14.83 5.20
N HIS A 43 6.19 -13.55 5.48
CA HIS A 43 7.01 -12.45 5.00
C HIS A 43 8.48 -12.54 5.46
N LEU A 44 8.75 -13.14 6.63
CA LEU A 44 10.10 -13.32 7.18
C LEU A 44 10.94 -14.30 6.33
N PRO A 45 10.53 -15.57 6.12
CA PRO A 45 11.28 -16.47 5.24
C PRO A 45 11.29 -16.00 3.79
N MET A 46 10.27 -15.27 3.32
CA MET A 46 10.31 -14.63 1.99
C MET A 46 11.47 -13.63 1.88
N ALA A 47 11.60 -12.73 2.86
CA ALA A 47 12.72 -11.77 2.88
C ALA A 47 14.07 -12.49 2.96
N GLN A 48 14.18 -13.52 3.81
CA GLN A 48 15.39 -14.33 3.91
C GLN A 48 15.77 -15.00 2.58
N ALA A 49 14.81 -15.55 1.84
CA ALA A 49 15.06 -16.16 0.54
C ALA A 49 15.59 -15.13 -0.47
N VAL A 50 15.06 -13.90 -0.48
CA VAL A 50 15.55 -12.82 -1.35
C VAL A 50 16.97 -12.38 -0.94
N THR A 51 17.29 -12.31 0.36
CA THR A 51 18.67 -12.09 0.82
C THR A 51 19.64 -13.13 0.25
N ARG A 52 19.26 -14.41 0.19
CA ARG A 52 20.11 -15.45 -0.41
C ARG A 52 20.26 -15.31 -1.92
N ALA A 53 19.24 -14.83 -2.61
CA ALA A 53 19.36 -14.49 -4.03
C ALA A 53 20.34 -13.32 -4.24
N MET A 54 20.32 -12.32 -3.36
CA MET A 54 21.28 -11.20 -3.38
C MET A 54 22.72 -11.67 -3.05
N ASP A 55 22.88 -12.62 -2.13
CA ASP A 55 24.18 -13.27 -1.84
C ASP A 55 24.76 -13.95 -3.06
N LEU A 56 23.96 -14.77 -3.75
CA LEU A 56 24.37 -15.46 -4.96
C LEU A 56 24.76 -14.45 -6.05
N ALA A 57 23.95 -13.42 -6.28
CA ALA A 57 24.29 -12.37 -7.23
C ALA A 57 25.61 -11.65 -6.86
N GLY A 58 25.85 -11.41 -5.57
CA GLY A 58 27.11 -10.82 -5.11
C GLY A 58 28.34 -11.72 -5.28
N GLN A 59 28.16 -13.03 -5.30
CA GLN A 59 29.22 -14.03 -5.52
C GLN A 59 29.53 -14.23 -7.00
N GLU A 60 28.49 -14.30 -7.83
CA GLU A 60 28.61 -14.63 -9.26
C GLU A 60 28.92 -13.41 -10.14
N LEU A 61 28.60 -12.19 -9.69
CA LEU A 61 28.87 -10.96 -10.45
C LEU A 61 30.27 -10.39 -10.14
N PRO A 62 30.99 -9.86 -11.15
CA PRO A 62 32.28 -9.23 -10.92
C PRO A 62 32.16 -7.97 -10.05
N PRO A 63 33.23 -7.54 -9.34
CA PRO A 63 33.21 -6.36 -8.47
C PRO A 63 32.66 -5.09 -9.11
N SER A 64 32.93 -4.86 -10.40
CA SER A 64 32.41 -3.73 -11.18
C SER A 64 30.90 -3.76 -11.43
N LEU A 65 30.28 -4.92 -11.24
CA LEU A 65 28.84 -5.15 -11.37
C LEU A 65 28.18 -5.50 -10.04
N ARG A 66 28.91 -5.46 -8.90
CA ARG A 66 28.32 -5.73 -7.59
C ARG A 66 27.16 -4.77 -7.34
N PRO A 67 25.93 -5.27 -7.23
CA PRO A 67 24.76 -4.41 -7.23
C PRO A 67 24.52 -3.81 -5.84
N SER A 68 24.22 -2.52 -5.81
CA SER A 68 23.19 -2.03 -4.89
C SER A 68 21.84 -2.42 -5.47
N PHE A 69 20.93 -2.96 -4.66
CA PHE A 69 19.66 -3.49 -5.13
C PHE A 69 18.53 -2.46 -4.95
N VAL A 70 17.79 -2.22 -6.03
CA VAL A 70 16.43 -1.70 -5.94
C VAL A 70 15.52 -2.91 -5.74
N VAL A 71 14.77 -2.96 -4.63
CA VAL A 71 13.88 -4.08 -4.35
C VAL A 71 12.42 -3.67 -4.52
N THR A 72 11.64 -4.57 -5.10
CA THR A 72 10.24 -4.36 -5.46
C THR A 72 9.46 -5.65 -5.27
N GLY A 73 8.15 -5.53 -5.24
CA GLY A 73 7.19 -6.62 -5.16
C GLY A 73 5.78 -6.04 -5.18
N ALA A 74 4.78 -6.90 -5.32
CA ALA A 74 3.39 -6.51 -5.22
C ALA A 74 2.70 -7.26 -4.08
N SER A 75 1.82 -6.57 -3.36
CA SER A 75 1.04 -7.17 -2.26
C SER A 75 1.98 -7.79 -1.22
N LYS A 76 1.86 -9.09 -0.96
CA LYS A 76 2.72 -9.87 -0.04
C LYS A 76 4.20 -9.80 -0.39
N ARG A 77 4.53 -9.77 -1.69
CA ARG A 77 5.93 -9.64 -2.14
C ARG A 77 6.46 -8.23 -1.86
N ALA A 78 5.61 -7.19 -1.94
CA ALA A 78 5.98 -5.85 -1.47
C ALA A 78 6.20 -5.84 0.04
N TRP A 79 5.39 -6.58 0.80
CA TRP A 79 5.59 -6.72 2.24
C TRP A 79 6.96 -7.33 2.56
N ALA A 80 7.33 -8.44 1.92
CA ALA A 80 8.68 -9.00 2.07
C ALA A 80 9.78 -8.02 1.63
N ALA A 81 9.57 -7.28 0.54
CA ALA A 81 10.54 -6.28 0.06
C ALA A 81 10.81 -5.17 1.09
N TRP A 82 9.79 -4.73 1.84
CA TRP A 82 9.94 -3.76 2.93
C TRP A 82 10.81 -4.24 4.09
N LEU A 83 10.90 -5.55 4.31
CA LEU A 83 11.71 -6.12 5.38
C LEU A 83 13.19 -6.26 5.01
N LEU A 84 13.53 -6.23 3.72
CA LEU A 84 14.90 -6.44 3.26
C LEU A 84 15.89 -5.37 3.76
N PRO A 85 15.60 -4.06 3.70
CA PRO A 85 16.53 -3.04 4.19
C PRO A 85 16.87 -3.21 5.67
N LEU A 86 15.96 -3.79 6.48
CA LEU A 86 16.16 -4.00 7.92
C LEU A 86 17.30 -4.99 8.21
N VAL A 87 17.60 -5.88 7.26
CA VAL A 87 18.57 -6.98 7.43
C VAL A 87 19.70 -6.99 6.42
N ASP A 88 19.64 -6.14 5.38
CA ASP A 88 20.62 -6.13 4.29
C ASP A 88 20.96 -4.71 3.82
N ASP A 89 22.24 -4.31 3.94
CA ASP A 89 22.73 -2.97 3.57
C ASP A 89 22.86 -2.75 2.06
N ARG A 90 22.78 -3.83 1.27
CA ARG A 90 22.92 -3.71 -0.18
C ARG A 90 21.65 -3.13 -0.83
N VAL A 91 20.53 -3.07 -0.09
CA VAL A 91 19.29 -2.47 -0.60
C VAL A 91 19.41 -0.96 -0.59
N SER A 92 19.34 -0.34 -1.77
CA SER A 92 19.48 1.11 -1.93
C SER A 92 18.16 1.84 -2.14
N HIS A 93 17.14 1.19 -2.71
CA HIS A 93 15.84 1.82 -3.03
C HIS A 93 14.69 0.81 -2.87
N LEU A 94 13.51 1.32 -2.52
CA LEU A 94 12.26 0.56 -2.42
C LEU A 94 11.24 1.02 -3.45
N LEU A 95 10.60 0.06 -4.14
CA LEU A 95 9.51 0.36 -5.06
C LEU A 95 8.36 -0.64 -4.88
N PRO A 96 7.63 -0.60 -3.74
CA PRO A 96 6.54 -1.53 -3.45
C PRO A 96 5.26 -1.17 -4.22
N PHE A 97 4.50 -2.20 -4.61
CA PHE A 97 3.17 -2.07 -5.21
C PHE A 97 2.08 -2.61 -4.28
N VAL A 98 0.97 -1.87 -4.14
CA VAL A 98 -0.26 -2.26 -3.41
C VAL A 98 0.02 -2.89 -2.05
N MET A 99 0.77 -2.16 -1.22
CA MET A 99 1.08 -2.55 0.15
C MET A 99 1.02 -1.32 1.05
N ASP A 100 -0.04 -1.27 1.86
CA ASP A 100 -0.15 -0.36 2.99
C ASP A 100 0.30 -1.08 4.29
N MET A 101 0.76 -0.29 5.26
CA MET A 101 1.34 -0.77 6.52
C MET A 101 0.61 -0.15 7.72
N HIS A 102 1.12 -0.39 8.94
CA HIS A 102 0.50 0.05 10.19
C HIS A 102 -0.86 -0.63 10.44
N TRP A 103 -0.88 -1.96 10.32
CA TRP A 103 -2.08 -2.79 10.39
C TRP A 103 -2.86 -2.66 11.70
N GLU A 104 -2.19 -2.36 12.80
CA GLU A 104 -2.86 -2.09 14.09
C GLU A 104 -3.84 -0.90 14.01
N ALA A 105 -3.49 0.15 13.25
CA ALA A 105 -4.35 1.29 13.02
C ALA A 105 -5.25 1.12 11.77
N LEU A 106 -4.72 0.49 10.73
CA LEU A 106 -5.38 0.35 9.44
C LEU A 106 -6.54 -0.66 9.47
N ALA A 107 -6.40 -1.81 10.16
CA ALA A 107 -7.46 -2.82 10.15
C ALA A 107 -8.78 -2.32 10.75
N PRO A 108 -8.80 -1.64 11.92
CA PRO A 108 -10.03 -1.03 12.42
C PRO A 108 -10.62 0.02 11.47
N HIS A 109 -9.78 0.76 10.75
CA HIS A 109 -10.24 1.76 9.77
C HIS A 109 -10.90 1.11 8.54
N ILE A 110 -10.32 0.03 8.03
CA ILE A 110 -10.94 -0.79 6.98
C ILE A 110 -12.31 -1.25 7.48
N GLN A 111 -12.39 -1.87 8.65
CA GLN A 111 -13.65 -2.41 9.19
C GLN A 111 -14.75 -1.34 9.30
N ARG A 112 -14.42 -0.15 9.81
CA ARG A 112 -15.37 0.97 9.89
C ARG A 112 -15.79 1.48 8.52
N SER A 113 -14.88 1.51 7.55
CA SER A 113 -15.17 1.98 6.18
C SER A 113 -16.19 1.11 5.46
N TYR A 114 -16.29 -0.17 5.83
CA TYR A 114 -17.25 -1.12 5.28
C TYR A 114 -18.39 -1.45 6.26
N GLY A 115 -18.72 -0.54 7.18
CA GLY A 115 -19.89 -0.71 8.06
C GLY A 115 -19.75 -1.87 9.04
N GLN A 116 -18.59 -1.98 9.70
CA GLN A 116 -18.21 -3.05 10.62
C GLN A 116 -17.97 -4.42 9.96
N ARG A 117 -17.89 -4.47 8.63
CA ARG A 117 -17.60 -5.68 7.86
C ARG A 117 -16.21 -5.64 7.22
N TRP A 118 -15.81 -6.76 6.64
CA TRP A 118 -14.52 -6.91 5.96
C TRP A 118 -14.74 -7.07 4.45
N PRO A 119 -13.92 -6.44 3.58
CA PRO A 119 -13.93 -6.75 2.16
C PRO A 119 -13.56 -8.23 1.94
N ILE A 120 -14.13 -8.86 0.91
CA ILE A 120 -13.94 -10.30 0.63
C ILE A 120 -12.47 -10.71 0.46
N ALA A 121 -11.60 -9.77 0.09
CA ALA A 121 -10.16 -9.97 -0.01
C ALA A 121 -9.53 -10.43 1.33
N LEU A 122 -10.13 -10.05 2.46
CA LEU A 122 -9.70 -10.46 3.80
C LEU A 122 -10.33 -11.78 4.27
N LEU A 123 -11.07 -12.49 3.41
CA LEU A 123 -11.69 -13.77 3.75
C LEU A 123 -10.69 -14.80 4.32
N PRO A 124 -9.49 -15.02 3.75
CA PRO A 124 -8.55 -16.00 4.30
C PRO A 124 -8.13 -15.65 5.74
N TYR A 125 -7.90 -14.37 6.01
CA TYR A 125 -7.56 -13.87 7.36
C TYR A 125 -8.72 -14.08 8.34
N SER A 126 -9.97 -13.88 7.91
CA SER A 126 -11.14 -14.18 8.74
C SER A 126 -11.30 -15.68 8.99
N GLN A 127 -11.14 -16.53 7.97
CA GLN A 127 -11.22 -17.99 8.09
C GLN A 127 -10.14 -18.57 9.00
N HIS A 128 -8.97 -17.96 9.03
CA HIS A 128 -7.88 -18.31 9.94
C HIS A 128 -7.97 -17.64 11.32
N GLY A 129 -9.06 -16.92 11.61
CA GLY A 129 -9.31 -16.32 12.92
C GLY A 129 -8.37 -15.14 13.25
N ILE A 130 -7.75 -14.53 12.24
CA ILE A 130 -6.84 -13.39 12.42
C ILE A 130 -7.64 -12.13 12.78
N THR A 131 -8.74 -11.87 12.08
CA THR A 131 -9.56 -10.67 12.29
C THR A 131 -10.15 -10.61 13.71
N ALA A 132 -10.45 -11.77 14.31
CA ALA A 132 -10.93 -11.86 15.69
C ALA A 132 -9.83 -11.61 16.74
N ARG A 133 -8.56 -11.62 16.35
CA ARG A 133 -7.40 -11.39 17.23
C ARG A 133 -6.77 -10.02 17.07
N LEU A 134 -7.33 -9.15 16.23
CA LEU A 134 -6.89 -7.75 16.10
C LEU A 134 -6.90 -7.07 17.47
N GLY A 135 -5.84 -6.30 17.76
CA GLY A 135 -5.67 -5.61 19.05
C GLY A 135 -5.28 -6.50 20.23
N SER A 136 -5.18 -7.82 20.05
CA SER A 136 -4.65 -8.71 21.11
C SER A 136 -3.13 -8.54 21.28
N PRO A 137 -2.57 -8.86 22.47
CA PRO A 137 -1.12 -8.88 22.66
C PRO A 137 -0.38 -9.80 21.68
N GLY A 138 -0.99 -10.91 21.28
CA GLY A 138 -0.43 -11.82 20.28
C GLY A 138 -0.37 -11.19 18.89
N PHE A 139 -1.42 -10.47 18.48
CA PHE A 139 -1.41 -9.74 17.21
C PHE A 139 -0.41 -8.59 17.22
N HIS A 140 -0.30 -7.88 18.34
CA HIS A 140 0.75 -6.88 18.52
C HIS A 140 2.15 -7.49 18.32
N ALA A 141 2.44 -8.61 18.97
CA ALA A 141 3.72 -9.32 18.82
C ALA A 141 3.97 -9.78 17.36
N LEU A 142 2.93 -10.21 16.65
CA LEU A 142 3.02 -10.57 15.23
C LEU A 142 3.40 -9.35 14.36
N MET A 143 2.76 -8.20 14.60
CA MET A 143 3.04 -6.95 13.89
C MET A 143 4.44 -6.43 14.20
N GLN A 144 4.94 -6.55 15.45
CA GLN A 144 6.32 -6.18 15.79
C GLN A 144 7.37 -6.90 14.93
N GLY A 145 7.11 -8.15 14.54
CA GLY A 145 8.00 -8.89 13.64
C GLY A 145 7.74 -8.60 12.16
N SER A 146 6.47 -8.42 11.77
CA SER A 146 6.07 -8.45 10.37
C SER A 146 5.82 -7.07 9.76
N ASP A 147 5.22 -6.12 10.48
CA ASP A 147 4.81 -4.83 9.93
C ASP A 147 6.01 -3.86 9.85
N PRO A 148 6.37 -3.34 8.65
CA PRO A 148 7.46 -2.38 8.50
C PRO A 148 7.29 -1.13 9.37
N TYR A 149 6.04 -0.74 9.68
CA TYR A 149 5.74 0.42 10.49
C TYR A 149 6.33 0.32 11.91
N SER A 150 6.35 -0.88 12.49
CA SER A 150 6.87 -1.12 13.85
C SER A 150 8.36 -0.76 14.01
N TYR A 151 9.10 -0.71 12.90
CA TYR A 151 10.53 -0.39 12.90
C TYR A 151 10.84 1.11 12.76
N LEU A 152 9.84 1.96 12.46
CA LEU A 152 10.04 3.40 12.27
C LEU A 152 10.37 4.17 13.56
N GLY A 153 10.02 3.61 14.73
CA GLY A 153 10.32 4.18 16.05
C GLY A 153 11.59 3.63 16.71
N GLY A 154 12.24 2.63 16.11
CA GLY A 154 13.29 1.83 16.75
C GLY A 154 14.70 2.06 16.21
N PRO A 155 15.68 1.26 16.67
CA PRO A 155 17.08 1.37 16.22
C PRO A 155 17.27 1.06 14.73
N LEU A 156 16.30 0.39 14.10
CA LEU A 156 16.31 0.08 12.66
C LEU A 156 15.65 1.18 11.80
N ARG A 157 15.20 2.30 12.38
CA ARG A 157 14.55 3.39 11.62
C ARG A 157 15.38 3.88 10.45
N GLU A 158 16.68 4.09 10.64
CA GLU A 158 17.58 4.59 9.59
C GLU A 158 17.71 3.61 8.42
N ARG A 159 17.52 2.31 8.68
CA ARG A 159 17.47 1.27 7.63
C ARG A 159 16.31 1.46 6.67
N LEU A 160 15.23 2.11 7.13
CA LEU A 160 14.06 2.43 6.32
C LEU A 160 14.13 3.86 5.72
N ALA A 161 15.18 4.63 5.98
CA ALA A 161 15.33 6.01 5.46
C ALA A 161 15.82 6.09 4.01
N LEU A 162 15.92 4.97 3.29
CA LEU A 162 16.27 4.93 1.87
C LEU A 162 15.20 5.56 0.96
N PRO A 163 15.56 6.06 -0.24
CA PRO A 163 14.59 6.58 -1.19
C PRO A 163 13.58 5.51 -1.62
N LYS A 164 12.32 5.90 -1.72
CA LYS A 164 11.22 4.97 -1.97
C LYS A 164 10.12 5.55 -2.85
N TYR A 165 9.56 4.71 -3.71
CA TYR A 165 8.44 5.04 -4.59
C TYR A 165 7.29 4.05 -4.41
N LEU A 166 6.26 4.51 -3.70
CA LEU A 166 5.11 3.69 -3.33
C LEU A 166 4.06 3.77 -4.45
N VAL A 167 3.56 2.63 -4.91
CA VAL A 167 2.56 2.60 -5.98
C VAL A 167 1.32 1.80 -5.54
N ASN A 168 0.25 2.50 -5.22
CA ASN A 168 -0.98 1.91 -4.67
C ASN A 168 -2.16 2.08 -5.63
N ALA A 169 -3.19 1.25 -5.49
CA ALA A 169 -4.39 1.28 -6.30
C ALA A 169 -5.45 2.20 -5.66
N SER A 170 -6.12 3.04 -6.44
CA SER A 170 -7.14 3.96 -5.89
C SER A 170 -8.47 3.28 -5.54
N GLY A 171 -8.70 2.06 -6.02
CA GLY A 171 -9.86 1.23 -5.74
C GLY A 171 -9.46 -0.21 -5.38
N ASP A 172 -8.42 -0.35 -4.56
CA ASP A 172 -7.84 -1.62 -4.08
C ASP A 172 -8.86 -2.53 -3.38
N ASP A 173 -8.74 -3.84 -3.53
CA ASP A 173 -9.67 -4.83 -2.95
C ASP A 173 -9.50 -5.05 -1.45
N PHE A 174 -8.34 -4.71 -0.88
CA PHE A 174 -7.98 -4.86 0.53
C PHE A 174 -7.99 -3.51 1.25
N PHE A 175 -7.35 -2.51 0.65
CA PHE A 175 -7.00 -1.26 1.32
C PHE A 175 -7.96 -0.13 0.93
N THR A 176 -8.35 0.69 1.90
CA THR A 176 -9.13 1.90 1.62
C THR A 176 -8.25 2.94 0.92
N PRO A 177 -8.80 3.82 0.05
CA PRO A 177 -7.98 4.79 -0.68
C PRO A 177 -7.19 5.74 0.23
N ASP A 178 -7.71 6.00 1.43
CA ASP A 178 -7.09 6.85 2.46
C ASP A 178 -6.14 6.09 3.41
N ALA A 179 -5.77 4.82 3.13
CA ALA A 179 -4.90 4.01 3.99
C ALA A 179 -3.54 4.65 4.27
N THR A 180 -2.99 5.38 3.29
CA THR A 180 -1.71 6.09 3.42
C THR A 180 -1.65 7.09 4.59
N GLN A 181 -2.79 7.56 5.10
CA GLN A 181 -2.85 8.47 6.25
C GLN A 181 -2.19 7.87 7.51
N PHE A 182 -2.20 6.55 7.65
CA PHE A 182 -1.70 5.87 8.85
C PHE A 182 -0.18 5.76 8.91
N TYR A 183 0.54 5.96 7.80
CA TYR A 183 1.99 5.71 7.80
C TYR A 183 2.80 6.69 6.97
N LEU A 184 2.26 7.31 5.91
CA LEU A 184 3.06 8.04 4.93
C LEU A 184 3.89 9.17 5.58
N HIS A 185 3.29 9.91 6.51
CA HIS A 185 3.97 11.03 7.21
C HIS A 185 5.03 10.57 8.22
N ALA A 186 4.99 9.30 8.64
CA ALA A 186 5.94 8.73 9.59
C ALA A 186 7.19 8.18 8.89
N LEU A 187 7.14 7.97 7.57
CA LEU A 187 8.27 7.45 6.81
C LEU A 187 9.40 8.48 6.77
N SER A 188 10.62 8.01 7.03
CA SER A 188 11.87 8.76 6.82
C SER A 188 12.36 8.61 5.38
N GLY A 189 13.23 9.53 4.97
CA GLY A 189 13.82 9.53 3.63
C GLY A 189 12.88 10.04 2.53
N GLU A 190 13.44 10.23 1.34
CA GLU A 190 12.69 10.64 0.16
C GLU A 190 11.60 9.61 -0.16
N THR A 191 10.34 10.05 -0.17
CA THR A 191 9.18 9.18 -0.35
C THR A 191 8.24 9.81 -1.36
N THR A 192 8.16 9.19 -2.54
CA THR A 192 7.19 9.56 -3.57
C THR A 192 6.05 8.55 -3.61
N LEU A 193 4.83 9.01 -3.82
CA LEU A 193 3.64 8.18 -3.95
C LEU A 193 3.10 8.24 -5.38
N ARG A 194 2.51 7.15 -5.86
CA ARG A 194 1.59 7.11 -6.99
C ARG A 194 0.35 6.31 -6.61
N MET A 195 -0.79 6.99 -6.55
CA MET A 195 -2.12 6.39 -6.55
C MET A 195 -2.53 6.14 -8.01
N ALA A 196 -2.62 4.89 -8.42
CA ALA A 196 -3.08 4.52 -9.75
C ALA A 196 -4.61 4.67 -9.83
N PRO A 197 -5.13 5.63 -10.61
CA PRO A 197 -6.56 5.83 -10.74
C PRO A 197 -7.21 4.61 -11.40
N ASN A 198 -8.42 4.27 -10.98
CA ASN A 198 -9.24 3.23 -11.62
C ASN A 198 -8.54 1.85 -11.70
N SER A 199 -7.72 1.53 -10.69
CA SER A 199 -7.10 0.22 -10.53
C SER A 199 -7.67 -0.47 -9.30
N ASP A 200 -7.89 -1.79 -9.40
CA ASP A 200 -8.00 -2.69 -8.26
C ASP A 200 -6.63 -3.25 -7.87
N HIS A 201 -6.60 -4.20 -6.92
CA HIS A 201 -5.37 -4.76 -6.38
C HIS A 201 -4.53 -5.49 -7.44
N GLN A 202 -5.19 -6.15 -8.40
CA GLN A 202 -4.50 -6.89 -9.48
C GLN A 202 -4.22 -6.00 -10.69
N GLY A 203 -5.10 -5.05 -10.98
CA GLY A 203 -5.00 -4.07 -12.04
C GLY A 203 -3.76 -3.19 -11.94
N ILE A 204 -3.13 -3.11 -10.76
CA ILE A 204 -1.89 -2.33 -10.57
C ILE A 204 -0.77 -2.82 -11.48
N ARG A 205 -0.82 -4.08 -11.92
CA ARG A 205 0.11 -4.67 -12.90
C ARG A 205 0.17 -3.87 -14.20
N THR A 206 -0.92 -3.23 -14.60
CA THR A 206 -0.99 -2.41 -15.82
C THR A 206 -0.15 -1.14 -15.74
N VAL A 207 0.15 -0.65 -14.52
CA VAL A 207 0.98 0.54 -14.29
C VAL A 207 2.39 0.22 -13.77
N MET A 208 2.73 -1.05 -13.58
CA MET A 208 4.03 -1.45 -13.03
C MET A 208 5.19 -0.97 -13.90
N GLU A 209 5.17 -1.30 -15.20
CA GLU A 209 6.25 -0.93 -16.12
C GLU A 209 6.39 0.60 -16.24
N SER A 210 5.27 1.31 -16.40
CA SER A 210 5.26 2.78 -16.49
C SER A 210 5.66 3.47 -15.18
N SER A 211 5.64 2.77 -14.05
CA SER A 211 6.16 3.27 -12.76
C SER A 211 7.66 2.95 -12.60
N LEU A 212 8.05 1.70 -12.89
CA LEU A 212 9.41 1.19 -12.70
C LEU A 212 10.41 1.90 -13.60
N LEU A 213 10.16 1.94 -14.91
CA LEU A 213 11.14 2.43 -15.87
C LEU A 213 11.60 3.87 -15.62
N PRO A 214 10.70 4.88 -15.44
CA PRO A 214 11.15 6.24 -15.17
C PRO A 214 11.82 6.38 -13.80
N ALA A 215 11.35 5.68 -12.76
CA ALA A 215 11.99 5.70 -11.43
C ALA A 215 13.43 5.15 -11.50
N LEU A 216 13.62 3.99 -12.11
CA LEU A 216 14.93 3.36 -12.30
C LEU A 216 15.87 4.24 -13.14
N ARG A 217 15.36 4.88 -14.20
CA ARG A 217 16.16 5.82 -15.02
C ARG A 217 16.67 7.00 -14.20
N ARG A 218 15.81 7.62 -13.39
CA ARG A 218 16.21 8.70 -12.48
C ARG A 218 17.26 8.25 -11.47
N TRP A 219 16.98 7.17 -10.73
CA TRP A 219 17.91 6.65 -9.72
C TRP A 219 19.26 6.24 -10.33
N ARG A 220 19.27 5.58 -11.49
CA ARG A 220 20.51 5.23 -12.20
C ARG A 220 21.31 6.46 -12.63
N SER A 221 20.64 7.60 -12.82
CA SER A 221 21.26 8.87 -13.23
C SER A 221 21.60 9.77 -12.03
N GLY A 222 21.42 9.29 -10.78
CA GLY A 222 21.66 10.06 -9.57
C GLY A 222 20.62 11.16 -9.29
N LEU A 223 19.45 11.09 -9.92
CA LEU A 223 18.37 12.05 -9.72
C LEU A 223 17.40 11.53 -8.65
N SER A 224 17.03 12.40 -7.70
CA SER A 224 15.90 12.19 -6.80
C SER A 224 14.58 12.10 -7.57
N LEU A 225 13.58 11.47 -6.94
CA LEU A 225 12.21 11.49 -7.46
C LEU A 225 11.50 12.78 -7.03
N PRO A 226 10.56 13.31 -7.83
CA PRO A 226 9.71 14.42 -7.42
C PRO A 226 9.05 14.18 -6.05
N GLN A 227 9.24 15.12 -5.13
CA GLN A 227 8.65 15.11 -3.79
C GLN A 227 7.41 15.99 -3.77
N LEU A 228 6.31 15.44 -3.26
CA LEU A 228 5.04 16.14 -3.15
C LEU A 228 4.69 16.41 -1.68
N GLN A 229 4.29 17.63 -1.40
CA GLN A 229 3.67 18.02 -0.14
C GLN A 229 2.22 18.37 -0.41
N SER A 230 1.30 17.81 0.36
CA SER A 230 -0.11 18.14 0.22
C SER A 230 -0.85 18.16 1.53
N GLY A 231 -1.94 18.91 1.55
CA GLY A 231 -2.82 19.00 2.72
C GLY A 231 -4.20 19.45 2.30
N TRP A 232 -5.21 18.78 2.83
CA TRP A 232 -6.59 19.16 2.65
C TRP A 232 -6.96 20.27 3.64
N ARG A 233 -7.59 21.34 3.13
CA ARG A 233 -8.15 22.44 3.93
C ARG A 233 -9.66 22.42 3.78
N ALA A 234 -10.34 22.06 4.86
CA ALA A 234 -11.80 22.10 4.96
C ALA A 234 -12.28 23.56 4.97
N ASP A 235 -13.34 23.87 4.22
CA ASP A 235 -14.06 25.13 4.29
C ASP A 235 -15.57 24.93 4.07
N GLY A 236 -16.32 24.78 5.17
CA GLY A 236 -17.79 24.81 5.14
C GLY A 236 -18.48 23.74 4.28
N GLY A 237 -17.81 22.62 3.99
CA GLY A 237 -18.34 21.52 3.17
C GLY A 237 -17.75 21.45 1.76
N ALA A 238 -17.22 22.56 1.25
CA ALA A 238 -16.22 22.57 0.18
C ALA A 238 -14.82 22.51 0.82
N GLY A 239 -13.78 22.32 0.00
CA GLY A 239 -12.42 22.39 0.51
C GLY A 239 -11.44 22.65 -0.61
N SER A 240 -10.19 22.86 -0.26
CA SER A 240 -9.11 22.89 -1.24
C SER A 240 -8.05 21.88 -0.86
N LEU A 241 -7.53 21.18 -1.87
CA LEU A 241 -6.32 20.40 -1.73
C LEU A 241 -5.14 21.28 -2.11
N ARG A 242 -4.31 21.63 -1.13
CA ARG A 242 -3.05 22.30 -1.43
C ARG A 242 -2.03 21.26 -1.90
N VAL A 243 -1.37 21.52 -3.02
CA VAL A 243 -0.38 20.65 -3.62
C VAL A 243 0.88 21.45 -3.91
N ARG A 244 2.02 20.95 -3.44
CA ARG A 244 3.33 21.52 -3.73
C ARG A 244 4.26 20.44 -4.25
N SER A 245 5.02 20.77 -5.28
CA SER A 245 5.98 19.85 -5.89
C SER A 245 7.41 20.38 -5.83
N SER A 246 8.40 19.48 -5.70
CA SER A 246 9.81 19.81 -5.87
C SER A 246 10.20 20.05 -7.33
N GLU A 247 9.40 19.61 -8.30
CA GLU A 247 9.65 19.74 -9.73
C GLU A 247 8.42 20.25 -10.47
N VAL A 248 8.61 20.95 -11.59
CA VAL A 248 7.49 21.45 -12.41
C VAL A 248 6.95 20.30 -13.26
N PRO A 249 5.66 19.91 -13.11
CA PRO A 249 5.05 18.90 -13.96
C PRO A 249 4.77 19.45 -15.37
N VAL A 250 4.50 18.55 -16.32
CA VAL A 250 3.97 18.89 -17.65
C VAL A 250 2.47 18.66 -17.76
N GLU A 251 1.88 17.90 -16.83
CA GLU A 251 0.45 17.63 -16.74
C GLU A 251 0.03 17.52 -15.28
N MET A 252 -1.14 18.06 -14.94
CA MET A 252 -1.78 17.93 -13.63
C MET A 252 -3.24 17.48 -13.81
N VAL A 253 -3.65 16.46 -13.07
CA VAL A 253 -5.02 15.93 -13.12
C VAL A 253 -5.55 15.75 -11.70
N LEU A 254 -6.71 16.32 -11.41
CA LEU A 254 -7.51 15.96 -10.24
C LEU A 254 -8.31 14.70 -10.57
N TRP A 255 -8.10 13.64 -9.80
CA TRP A 255 -8.91 12.44 -9.84
C TRP A 255 -9.92 12.48 -8.71
N THR A 256 -11.20 12.30 -9.01
CA THR A 256 -12.27 12.27 -8.00
C THR A 256 -13.26 11.14 -8.26
N ALA A 257 -13.61 10.38 -7.22
CA ALA A 257 -14.75 9.46 -7.25
C ALA A 257 -15.75 9.85 -6.16
N HIS A 258 -17.03 9.60 -6.44
CA HIS A 258 -18.14 9.85 -5.52
C HIS A 258 -18.95 8.58 -5.32
N ASN A 259 -19.26 8.25 -4.06
CA ASN A 259 -20.17 7.17 -3.70
C ASN A 259 -21.25 7.72 -2.75
N PRO A 260 -22.52 7.82 -3.19
CA PRO A 260 -23.59 8.43 -2.42
C PRO A 260 -24.12 7.54 -1.28
N ASP A 261 -23.80 6.25 -1.29
CA ASP A 261 -24.41 5.26 -0.41
C ASP A 261 -23.45 4.74 0.64
N ASP A 262 -22.17 4.57 0.29
CA ASP A 262 -21.16 3.94 1.15
C ASP A 262 -19.77 4.58 1.01
N ARG A 263 -18.88 4.31 1.98
CA ARG A 263 -17.44 4.68 1.91
C ARG A 263 -16.60 3.65 1.14
N ASP A 264 -17.25 2.82 0.31
CA ASP A 264 -16.59 1.81 -0.52
C ASP A 264 -16.21 2.40 -1.87
N PHE A 265 -14.90 2.48 -2.14
CA PHE A 265 -14.36 3.01 -3.39
C PHE A 265 -13.70 1.93 -4.27
N ARG A 266 -13.94 0.65 -3.98
CA ARG A 266 -13.35 -0.47 -4.73
C ARG A 266 -13.71 -0.38 -6.20
N TYR A 267 -12.72 -0.56 -7.06
CA TYR A 267 -12.94 -0.59 -8.50
C TYR A 267 -13.85 -1.76 -8.89
N ALA A 268 -13.69 -2.91 -8.21
CA ALA A 268 -14.56 -4.08 -8.37
C ALA A 268 -16.05 -3.80 -8.06
N CYS A 269 -16.35 -2.73 -7.31
CA CYS A 269 -17.72 -2.31 -6.97
C CYS A 269 -18.38 -1.38 -7.98
N GLY A 270 -17.69 -1.07 -9.08
CA GLY A 270 -18.16 -0.18 -10.14
C GLY A 270 -17.84 1.30 -9.90
N VAL A 271 -17.10 1.63 -8.84
CA VAL A 271 -16.69 3.00 -8.54
C VAL A 271 -15.55 3.40 -9.49
N ARG A 272 -15.64 4.60 -10.07
CA ARG A 272 -14.68 5.12 -11.02
C ARG A 272 -14.28 6.55 -10.65
N TYR A 273 -12.98 6.80 -10.68
CA TYR A 273 -12.40 8.13 -10.57
C TYR A 273 -12.50 8.83 -11.92
N GLN A 274 -13.08 10.02 -11.91
CA GLN A 274 -13.16 10.92 -13.05
C GLN A 274 -11.94 11.83 -13.07
N ALA A 275 -11.36 12.00 -14.26
CA ALA A 275 -10.24 12.91 -14.48
C ALA A 275 -10.75 14.33 -14.74
N GLN A 276 -10.16 15.29 -14.06
CA GLN A 276 -10.29 16.71 -14.36
C GLN A 276 -8.90 17.31 -14.58
N PRO A 277 -8.55 17.71 -15.81
CA PRO A 277 -7.31 18.43 -16.06
C PRO A 277 -7.25 19.72 -15.24
N LEU A 278 -6.06 20.03 -14.71
CA LEU A 278 -5.79 21.25 -13.95
C LEU A 278 -4.80 22.13 -14.71
N GLU A 279 -4.98 23.44 -14.61
CA GLU A 279 -4.02 24.40 -15.14
C GLU A 279 -2.75 24.44 -14.29
N ILE A 280 -1.59 24.36 -14.95
CA ILE A 280 -0.29 24.52 -14.31
C ILE A 280 0.05 26.01 -14.33
N THR A 281 -0.28 26.71 -13.24
CA THR A 281 0.05 28.12 -13.06
C THR A 281 1.54 28.32 -12.73
N ALA A 282 2.04 29.54 -12.91
CA ALA A 282 3.42 29.89 -12.57
C ALA A 282 3.72 29.62 -11.08
N GLY A 283 4.72 28.77 -10.81
CA GLY A 283 5.07 28.33 -9.47
C GLY A 283 5.13 26.81 -9.34
N ARG A 284 5.17 26.31 -8.10
CA ARG A 284 5.11 24.88 -7.75
C ARG A 284 4.18 24.60 -6.57
N ASP A 285 3.17 25.46 -6.38
CA ASP A 285 2.25 25.46 -5.24
C ASP A 285 0.85 25.83 -5.76
N TRP A 286 -0.09 24.90 -5.66
CA TRP A 286 -1.42 24.99 -6.25
C TRP A 286 -2.48 24.76 -5.17
N ALA A 287 -3.54 25.54 -5.20
CA ALA A 287 -4.76 25.29 -4.42
C ALA A 287 -5.81 24.72 -5.38
N VAL A 288 -6.08 23.43 -5.26
CA VAL A 288 -7.04 22.72 -6.12
C VAL A 288 -8.40 22.71 -5.43
N PRO A 289 -9.43 23.39 -5.97
CA PRO A 289 -10.75 23.39 -5.36
C PRO A 289 -11.40 22.00 -5.43
N LEU A 290 -12.03 21.58 -4.35
CA LEU A 290 -12.81 20.34 -4.26
C LEU A 290 -14.29 20.67 -4.15
N GLN A 291 -15.12 19.90 -4.87
CA GLN A 291 -16.56 20.08 -4.85
C GLN A 291 -17.16 19.60 -3.51
N PRO A 292 -18.18 20.29 -2.98
CA PRO A 292 -18.86 19.85 -1.79
C PRO A 292 -19.55 18.49 -1.96
N VAL A 293 -19.52 17.68 -0.91
CA VAL A 293 -20.18 16.36 -0.88
C VAL A 293 -21.54 16.50 -0.19
N GLN A 294 -22.63 16.54 -0.97
CA GLN A 294 -23.99 16.69 -0.41
C GLN A 294 -24.49 15.42 0.30
N ARG A 295 -24.13 14.24 -0.21
CA ARG A 295 -24.54 12.93 0.30
C ARG A 295 -23.38 11.94 0.16
N GLY A 296 -23.25 10.98 1.07
CA GLY A 296 -22.23 9.91 0.94
C GLY A 296 -20.79 10.41 1.10
N TRP A 297 -19.87 9.89 0.31
CA TRP A 297 -18.45 10.19 0.41
C TRP A 297 -17.84 10.45 -0.95
N SER A 298 -16.79 11.26 -0.97
CA SER A 298 -15.93 11.42 -2.14
C SER A 298 -14.48 11.16 -1.77
N THR A 299 -13.71 10.73 -2.74
CA THR A 299 -12.26 10.52 -2.64
C THR A 299 -11.58 11.30 -3.75
N SER A 300 -10.51 12.01 -3.42
CA SER A 300 -9.77 12.84 -4.38
C SER A 300 -8.26 12.79 -4.15
N PHE A 301 -7.50 12.81 -5.24
CA PHE A 301 -6.05 13.03 -5.26
C PHE A 301 -5.63 13.75 -6.54
N VAL A 302 -4.44 14.35 -6.53
CA VAL A 302 -3.88 15.03 -7.71
C VAL A 302 -2.70 14.23 -8.24
N GLU A 303 -2.74 13.93 -9.54
CA GLU A 303 -1.66 13.32 -10.31
C GLU A 303 -0.84 14.39 -11.02
N LEU A 304 0.49 14.26 -10.93
CA LEU A 304 1.48 15.09 -11.59
C LEU A 304 2.31 14.20 -12.52
N ARG A 305 2.34 14.54 -13.81
CA ARG A 305 3.20 13.88 -14.81
C ARG A 305 4.39 14.75 -15.16
N TYR A 306 5.54 14.12 -15.35
CA TYR A 306 6.80 14.79 -15.68
C TYR A 306 7.26 14.44 -17.10
N ARG A 307 8.15 15.26 -17.65
CA ARG A 307 8.59 15.17 -19.05
C ARG A 307 9.18 13.80 -19.44
N ASP A 308 9.79 13.11 -18.49
CA ASP A 308 10.39 11.78 -18.68
C ASP A 308 9.40 10.61 -18.51
N GLY A 309 8.11 10.92 -18.37
CA GLY A 309 7.03 9.95 -18.21
C GLY A 309 6.79 9.50 -16.77
N PHE A 310 7.52 10.03 -15.79
CA PHE A 310 7.26 9.73 -14.39
C PHE A 310 5.95 10.33 -13.90
N VAL A 311 5.36 9.67 -12.91
CA VAL A 311 4.09 10.06 -12.31
C VAL A 311 4.24 10.07 -10.78
N ALA A 312 3.87 11.19 -10.15
CA ALA A 312 3.70 11.29 -8.71
C ALA A 312 2.28 11.74 -8.39
N THR A 313 1.75 11.34 -7.24
CA THR A 313 0.45 11.79 -6.77
C THR A 313 0.53 12.28 -5.34
N THR A 314 -0.40 13.15 -4.97
CA THR A 314 -0.75 13.31 -3.55
C THR A 314 -1.31 12.01 -2.99
N PRO A 315 -1.43 11.87 -1.66
CA PRO A 315 -2.33 10.90 -1.06
C PRO A 315 -3.75 11.07 -1.58
N ALA A 316 -4.55 10.00 -1.53
CA ALA A 316 -5.99 10.11 -1.68
C ALA A 316 -6.64 10.49 -0.36
N TYR A 317 -7.52 11.48 -0.43
CA TYR A 317 -8.26 12.02 0.69
C TYR A 317 -9.72 11.65 0.55
N VAL A 318 -10.29 11.02 1.58
CA VAL A 318 -11.74 10.75 1.64
C VAL A 318 -12.43 11.82 2.48
N TYR A 319 -13.52 12.39 1.95
CA TYR A 319 -14.34 13.38 2.64
C TYR A 319 -15.81 12.93 2.73
N PRO A 320 -16.48 13.12 3.88
CA PRO A 320 -15.92 13.57 5.17
C PRO A 320 -15.00 12.51 5.81
N PRO A 321 -13.82 12.89 6.37
CA PRO A 321 -12.82 11.93 6.83
C PRO A 321 -13.32 11.08 8.00
N ASP A 322 -13.99 11.70 8.98
CA ASP A 322 -14.39 11.05 10.24
C ASP A 322 -15.82 10.48 10.22
N ARG A 323 -16.50 10.54 9.07
CA ARG A 323 -17.82 9.93 8.89
C ARG A 323 -17.67 8.54 8.31
N PHE A 324 -18.27 7.55 8.98
CA PHE A 324 -18.29 6.15 8.54
C PHE A 324 -19.74 5.67 8.36
N PRO A 325 -20.01 4.73 7.44
CA PRO A 325 -21.34 4.19 7.24
C PRO A 325 -21.79 3.37 8.47
N ALA A 326 -23.07 3.45 8.81
CA ALA A 326 -23.68 2.67 9.91
C ALA A 326 -24.16 1.28 9.45
N HIS A 327 -24.13 1.03 8.15
CA HIS A 327 -24.54 -0.19 7.48
C HIS A 327 -23.41 -0.69 6.58
N PRO A 328 -23.32 -2.00 6.31
CA PRO A 328 -22.39 -2.50 5.32
C PRO A 328 -22.85 -2.16 3.90
N PRO A 329 -21.91 -1.98 2.95
CA PRO A 329 -22.27 -1.80 1.55
C PRO A 329 -23.15 -2.95 1.03
N PRO A 330 -24.06 -2.68 0.07
CA PRO A 330 -24.90 -3.71 -0.53
C PRO A 330 -24.07 -4.89 -1.06
N GLU A 331 -24.51 -6.12 -0.77
CA GLU A 331 -23.85 -7.29 -1.31
C GLU A 331 -23.91 -7.31 -2.84
N LYS A 332 -22.74 -7.43 -3.47
CA LYS A 332 -22.57 -7.60 -4.92
C LYS A 332 -21.79 -8.87 -5.21
N VAL A 333 -21.42 -9.11 -6.46
CA VAL A 333 -20.66 -10.30 -6.88
C VAL A 333 -19.14 -10.06 -6.90
N GLY A 334 -18.37 -11.14 -6.99
CA GLY A 334 -16.92 -11.08 -7.22
C GLY A 334 -16.15 -10.35 -6.11
N GLY A 335 -15.22 -9.47 -6.51
CA GLY A 335 -14.36 -8.67 -5.62
C GLY A 335 -15.08 -7.59 -4.83
N CYS A 336 -16.34 -7.28 -5.17
CA CYS A 336 -17.14 -6.33 -4.40
C CYS A 336 -17.85 -6.97 -3.19
N ARG A 337 -17.76 -8.29 -3.02
CA ARG A 337 -18.32 -8.96 -1.85
C ARG A 337 -17.68 -8.50 -0.53
N LEU A 338 -18.39 -8.77 0.55
CA LEU A 338 -17.87 -8.71 1.91
C LEU A 338 -17.65 -10.13 2.42
N VAL A 339 -16.84 -10.29 3.46
CA VAL A 339 -16.70 -11.55 4.19
C VAL A 339 -18.06 -11.91 4.81
N PRO A 340 -18.57 -13.14 4.63
CA PRO A 340 -19.83 -13.58 5.26
C PRO A 340 -19.76 -13.46 6.77
N GLU A 341 -20.88 -13.12 7.41
CA GLU A 341 -20.97 -13.14 8.87
C GLU A 341 -20.85 -14.59 9.35
N GLN A 342 -20.07 -14.81 10.41
CA GLN A 342 -20.06 -16.09 11.10
C GLN A 342 -21.37 -16.17 11.88
N GLY A 343 -22.25 -17.08 11.45
CA GLY A 343 -23.57 -17.30 12.04
C GLY A 343 -23.53 -18.00 13.40
#